data_AF-A0A6L8T0J1-F1
#
_entry.id   AF-A0A6L8T0J1-F1
#
_cell.length_a   1.000
_cell.length_b   1.000
_cell.length_c   1.000
_cell.angle_alpha   90.00
_cell.angle_beta   90.00
_cell.angle_gamma   90.00
#
_symmetry.space_group_name_H-M   'P 1'
#
loop_
_entity.id
_entity.type
_entity.pdbx_description
1 polymer ?
#
loop_
_entity_poly.entity_id
_entity_poly.type
_entity_poly.pdbx_seq_one_letter_code
_entity_poly.pdbx_strand_id
1 'polypeptide(L)'
;MDQELFNPQSSSVTSSRILYTPSPFARTSLLHLQEVGSLQAIHPHTSTRTNLTSFLCFVVLSGNGILTYERTTYELSAGDCVFIDCRKAYSHSTGYSTDENNTSVNNTSISTSACVNETACEKDADASQSTDTPSASLWSLQWCHFYAPSLPAIYEKYKERGGRPVFHPTDIEPFTTLLADIYDLASSSDYIRDMRINEKLGTLLTLLME
;
A
#
# COMPACT_ATOMS: atom_id res chain seq x y z
N MET A 1 27.39 -27.17 -17.35
CA MET A 1 28.02 -26.49 -16.20
C MET A 1 27.78 -25.02 -16.42
N ASP A 2 26.72 -24.56 -15.75
CA ASP A 2 26.36 -23.21 -15.31
C ASP A 2 26.43 -22.04 -16.30
N GLN A 3 25.25 -21.57 -16.70
CA GLN A 3 24.82 -20.19 -16.41
C GLN A 3 23.33 -20.01 -16.74
N GLU A 4 22.46 -20.59 -15.90
CA GLU A 4 21.14 -19.99 -15.65
C GLU A 4 21.34 -18.83 -14.66
N LEU A 5 21.72 -17.65 -15.14
CA LEU A 5 21.66 -16.42 -14.36
C LEU A 5 20.77 -15.44 -15.14
N PHE A 6 19.76 -14.90 -14.44
CA PHE A 6 18.70 -14.00 -14.92
C PHE A 6 17.50 -14.70 -15.58
N ASN A 7 16.75 -15.46 -14.77
CA ASN A 7 15.31 -15.54 -14.97
C ASN A 7 14.69 -14.28 -14.33
N PRO A 8 14.15 -13.30 -15.09
CA PRO A 8 13.48 -12.16 -14.50
C PRO A 8 12.18 -12.66 -13.90
N GLN A 9 12.17 -12.87 -12.58
CA GLN A 9 10.91 -13.07 -11.85
C GLN A 9 9.98 -11.91 -12.21
N SER A 10 8.77 -12.24 -12.65
CA SER A 10 7.73 -11.27 -13.01
C SER A 10 7.56 -10.25 -11.89
N SER A 11 7.55 -8.96 -12.21
CA SER A 11 7.34 -7.93 -11.20
C SER A 11 5.96 -8.13 -10.55
N SER A 12 5.88 -8.02 -9.22
CA SER A 12 4.58 -8.10 -8.51
C SER A 12 3.68 -6.89 -8.81
N VAL A 13 4.24 -5.84 -9.42
CA VAL A 13 3.56 -4.58 -9.77
C VAL A 13 4.01 -4.08 -11.14
N THR A 14 3.13 -3.32 -11.83
CA THR A 14 3.51 -2.34 -12.86
C THR A 14 3.53 -0.97 -12.17
N SER A 15 4.61 -0.20 -12.31
CA SER A 15 4.74 1.08 -11.61
C SER A 15 5.38 2.16 -12.47
N SER A 16 4.89 3.39 -12.30
CA SER A 16 5.53 4.62 -12.74
C SER A 16 5.99 5.40 -11.51
N ARG A 17 7.31 5.58 -11.34
CA ARG A 17 7.89 6.06 -10.08
C ARG A 17 9.06 6.99 -10.32
N ILE A 18 9.11 8.09 -9.56
CA ILE A 18 10.24 9.02 -9.54
C ILE A 18 10.81 9.07 -8.12
N LEU A 19 12.09 8.73 -7.98
CA LEU A 19 12.88 9.04 -6.78
C LEU A 19 13.44 10.45 -6.96
N TYR A 20 12.92 11.40 -6.20
CA TYR A 20 13.27 12.80 -6.35
C TYR A 20 14.47 13.16 -5.46
N THR A 21 15.47 13.83 -6.05
CA THR A 21 16.63 14.34 -5.32
C THR A 21 16.49 15.86 -5.13
N PRO A 22 15.91 16.32 -4.00
CA PRO A 22 15.74 17.75 -3.74
C PRO A 22 17.10 18.45 -3.57
N SER A 23 17.17 19.75 -3.89
CA SER A 23 18.40 20.54 -3.66
C SER A 23 18.75 20.64 -2.17
N PRO A 24 20.01 21.01 -1.82
CA PRO A 24 20.39 21.27 -0.44
C PRO A 24 19.51 22.31 0.26
N PHE A 25 19.12 23.37 -0.46
CA PHE A 25 18.21 24.40 0.05
C PHE A 25 16.83 23.83 0.37
N ALA A 26 16.24 23.05 -0.56
CA ALA A 26 14.93 22.46 -0.36
C ALA A 26 14.91 21.48 0.82
N ARG A 27 15.95 20.64 0.96
CA ARG A 27 16.05 19.67 2.07
C ARG A 27 16.02 20.31 3.45
N THR A 28 16.55 21.53 3.58
CA THR A 28 16.65 22.22 4.88
C THR A 28 15.50 23.18 5.14
N SER A 29 14.93 23.76 4.08
CA SER A 29 14.08 24.95 4.20
C SER A 29 12.65 24.75 3.70
N LEU A 30 12.36 23.68 2.96
CA LEU A 30 11.09 23.45 2.29
C LEU A 30 10.46 22.10 2.65
N LEU A 31 9.15 21.99 2.39
CA LEU A 31 8.51 20.71 2.10
C LEU A 31 9.12 20.18 0.80
N HIS A 32 9.80 19.05 0.90
CA HIS A 32 10.49 18.47 -0.23
C HIS A 32 10.01 17.04 -0.50
N LEU A 33 9.84 16.76 -1.77
CA LEU A 33 9.52 15.43 -2.27
C LEU A 33 10.73 14.51 -2.12
N GLN A 34 10.46 13.24 -1.82
CA GLN A 34 11.45 12.16 -1.82
C GLN A 34 11.09 11.13 -2.89
N GLU A 35 9.80 10.86 -3.05
CA GLU A 35 9.30 9.93 -4.06
C GLU A 35 7.84 10.25 -4.43
N VAL A 36 7.47 10.05 -5.68
CA VAL A 36 6.08 10.11 -6.16
C VAL A 36 5.87 9.03 -7.20
N GLY A 37 4.66 8.48 -7.27
CA GLY A 37 4.36 7.49 -8.29
C GLY A 37 2.94 6.96 -8.28
N SER A 38 2.73 6.03 -9.19
CA SER A 38 1.55 5.18 -9.27
C SER A 38 1.95 3.72 -9.52
N LEU A 39 1.08 2.80 -9.13
CA LEU A 39 1.26 1.38 -9.35
C LEU A 39 -0.06 0.67 -9.56
N GLN A 40 0.00 -0.42 -10.31
CA GLN A 40 -1.02 -1.46 -10.40
C GLN A 40 -0.38 -2.76 -9.92
N ALA A 41 -0.99 -3.41 -8.93
CA ALA A 41 -0.57 -4.74 -8.50
C ALA A 41 -0.95 -5.79 -9.55
N ILE A 42 -0.01 -6.69 -9.84
CA ILE A 42 -0.16 -7.84 -10.75
C ILE A 42 -0.25 -9.14 -9.95
N HIS A 43 0.41 -9.19 -8.79
CA HIS A 43 0.39 -10.32 -7.87
C HIS A 43 0.18 -9.83 -6.42
N PRO A 44 -0.43 -10.66 -5.54
CA PRO A 44 -0.45 -10.40 -4.11
C PRO A 44 0.96 -10.15 -3.58
N HIS A 45 1.12 -9.11 -2.76
CA HIS A 45 2.40 -8.78 -2.17
C HIS A 45 2.22 -7.92 -0.92
N THR A 46 3.26 -7.89 -0.10
CA THR A 46 3.38 -6.99 1.06
C THR A 46 4.62 -6.14 0.91
N SER A 47 4.48 -4.84 1.13
CA SER A 47 5.59 -3.90 1.23
C SER A 47 5.74 -3.48 2.69
N THR A 48 6.95 -3.60 3.23
CA THR A 48 7.25 -3.26 4.64
C THR A 48 8.39 -2.27 4.71
N ARG A 49 8.24 -1.24 5.54
CA ARG A 49 9.22 -0.17 5.75
C ARG A 49 9.25 0.23 7.23
N THR A 50 10.40 0.74 7.66
CA THR A 50 10.61 1.28 9.01
C THR A 50 11.78 2.26 8.99
N ASN A 51 11.84 3.17 9.96
CA ASN A 51 12.93 4.13 10.14
C ASN A 51 13.24 5.00 8.91
N LEU A 52 12.22 5.30 8.10
CA LEU A 52 12.37 6.20 6.96
C LEU A 52 11.99 7.62 7.40
N THR A 53 12.92 8.57 7.30
CA THR A 53 12.66 10.00 7.57
C THR A 53 11.78 10.59 6.46
N SER A 54 10.48 10.31 6.55
CA SER A 54 9.48 10.63 5.54
C SER A 54 8.08 10.56 6.12
N PHE A 55 7.14 11.18 5.44
CA PHE A 55 5.72 10.91 5.58
C PHE A 55 5.18 10.39 4.25
N LEU A 56 4.29 9.41 4.33
CA LEU A 56 3.64 8.81 3.19
C LEU A 56 2.21 9.29 3.12
N CYS A 57 1.84 9.84 1.96
CA CYS A 57 0.45 10.02 1.56
C CYS A 57 0.17 9.10 0.37
N PHE A 58 -0.88 8.27 0.43
CA PHE A 58 -1.35 7.52 -0.75
C PHE A 58 -2.86 7.43 -0.82
N VAL A 59 -3.36 7.22 -2.03
CA VAL A 59 -4.77 7.03 -2.38
C VAL A 59 -4.93 5.64 -2.99
N VAL A 60 -5.94 4.90 -2.54
CA VAL A 60 -6.37 3.64 -3.18
C VAL A 60 -7.30 3.98 -4.34
N LEU A 61 -6.82 3.78 -5.57
CA LEU A 61 -7.58 4.10 -6.78
C LEU A 61 -8.58 3.00 -7.14
N SER A 62 -8.18 1.74 -6.92
CA SER A 62 -9.02 0.56 -7.15
C SER A 62 -8.56 -0.59 -6.25
N GLY A 63 -9.40 -1.63 -6.13
CA GLY A 63 -9.10 -2.84 -5.38
C GLY A 63 -9.14 -2.65 -3.87
N ASN A 64 -8.52 -3.59 -3.17
CA ASN A 64 -8.47 -3.62 -1.72
C ASN A 64 -7.09 -4.03 -1.18
N GLY A 65 -6.88 -3.76 0.09
CA GLY A 65 -5.65 -4.08 0.77
C GLY A 65 -5.73 -3.83 2.26
N ILE A 66 -4.60 -3.97 2.91
CA ILE A 66 -4.46 -3.81 4.35
C ILE A 66 -3.27 -2.89 4.63
N LEU A 67 -3.42 -1.99 5.58
CA LEU A 67 -2.33 -1.24 6.20
C LEU A 67 -2.17 -1.70 7.65
N THR A 68 -0.95 -2.08 8.02
CA THR A 68 -0.56 -2.26 9.43
C THR A 68 0.30 -1.08 9.84
N TYR A 69 -0.19 -0.29 10.80
CA TYR A 69 0.49 0.90 11.31
C TYR A 69 0.27 1.02 12.82
N GLU A 70 1.33 1.26 13.59
CA GLU A 70 1.26 1.39 15.06
C GLU A 70 0.47 0.26 15.74
N ARG A 71 0.73 -1.00 15.34
CA ARG A 71 0.06 -2.22 15.85
C ARG A 71 -1.45 -2.29 15.55
N THR A 72 -1.97 -1.37 14.73
CA THR A 72 -3.35 -1.39 14.27
C THR A 72 -3.37 -1.82 12.81
N THR A 73 -4.31 -2.70 12.49
CA THR A 73 -4.59 -3.15 11.12
C THR A 73 -5.80 -2.40 10.60
N TYR A 74 -5.68 -1.83 9.41
CA TYR A 74 -6.74 -1.11 8.71
C TYR A 74 -7.00 -1.80 7.39
N GLU A 75 -8.25 -2.18 7.15
CA GLU A 75 -8.70 -2.59 5.82
C GLU A 75 -8.87 -1.35 4.95
N LEU A 76 -8.47 -1.45 3.69
CA LEU A 76 -8.48 -0.38 2.72
C LEU A 76 -9.20 -0.84 1.46
N SER A 77 -9.98 0.06 0.89
CA SER A 77 -10.75 -0.09 -0.33
C SER A 77 -10.60 1.14 -1.22
N ALA A 78 -11.06 1.04 -2.47
CA ALA A 78 -11.03 2.16 -3.41
C ALA A 78 -11.71 3.42 -2.81
N GLY A 79 -11.02 4.56 -2.88
CA GLY A 79 -11.43 5.81 -2.25
C GLY A 79 -10.73 6.12 -0.93
N ASP A 80 -10.16 5.12 -0.27
CA ASP A 80 -9.48 5.34 1.01
C ASP A 80 -8.12 6.01 0.81
N CYS A 81 -7.79 6.89 1.75
CA CYS A 81 -6.53 7.63 1.77
C CYS A 81 -5.75 7.35 3.04
N VAL A 82 -4.43 7.39 2.93
CA VAL A 82 -3.50 7.13 4.03
C VAL A 82 -2.55 8.30 4.20
N PHE A 83 -2.34 8.74 5.44
CA PHE A 83 -1.30 9.71 5.81
C PHE A 83 -0.58 9.30 7.09
N ILE A 84 0.67 8.86 6.96
CA ILE A 84 1.43 8.27 8.06
C ILE A 84 2.87 8.78 8.17
N ASP A 85 3.36 8.79 9.42
CA ASP A 85 4.77 8.99 9.73
C ASP A 85 5.58 7.70 9.50
N CYS A 86 6.43 7.68 8.47
CA CYS A 86 7.23 6.52 8.08
C CYS A 86 8.46 6.28 8.96
N ARG A 87 8.74 7.16 9.92
CA ARG A 87 9.73 6.90 10.97
C ARG A 87 9.25 5.77 11.86
N LYS A 88 7.93 5.58 11.98
CA LYS A 88 7.31 4.41 12.60
C LYS A 88 7.21 3.27 11.61
N ALA A 89 7.30 2.04 12.10
CA ALA A 89 7.17 0.85 11.27
C ALA A 89 5.76 0.75 10.66
N TYR A 90 5.70 0.38 9.38
CA TYR A 90 4.45 0.14 8.68
C TYR A 90 4.60 -0.94 7.60
N SER A 91 3.49 -1.59 7.27
CA SER A 91 3.40 -2.47 6.11
C SER A 91 2.07 -2.29 5.41
N HIS A 92 2.05 -2.45 4.10
CA HIS A 92 0.83 -2.44 3.32
C HIS A 92 0.81 -3.60 2.34
N SER A 93 -0.35 -4.21 2.12
CA SER A 93 -0.48 -5.43 1.32
C SER A 93 -1.78 -5.47 0.53
N THR A 94 -1.78 -6.24 -0.55
CA THR A 94 -2.97 -6.51 -1.37
C THR A 94 -3.02 -7.98 -1.76
N GLY A 95 -4.20 -8.47 -2.10
CA GLY A 95 -4.37 -9.82 -2.64
C GLY A 95 -4.53 -10.92 -1.58
N TYR A 96 -4.76 -10.55 -0.33
CA TYR A 96 -5.03 -11.50 0.77
C TYR A 96 -6.48 -11.33 1.24
N SER A 97 -7.27 -12.40 1.17
CA SER A 97 -8.62 -12.41 1.74
C SER A 97 -8.54 -12.35 3.25
N THR A 98 -9.40 -11.55 3.87
CA THR A 98 -9.59 -11.50 5.32
C THR A 98 -10.45 -12.67 5.78
N ASP A 99 -10.01 -13.91 5.53
CA ASP A 99 -10.68 -15.11 6.02
C ASP A 99 -9.98 -15.62 7.28
N GLU A 100 -10.24 -14.97 8.42
CA GLU A 100 -9.99 -15.57 9.74
C GLU A 100 -11.29 -15.64 10.54
N ASN A 101 -12.15 -16.59 10.18
CA ASN A 101 -13.17 -17.08 11.09
C ASN A 101 -12.52 -18.02 12.10
N ASN A 102 -12.11 -17.44 13.21
CA ASN A 102 -11.63 -18.09 14.41
C ASN A 102 -12.70 -19.05 14.95
N THR A 103 -12.54 -20.36 14.77
CA THR A 103 -13.29 -21.34 15.57
C THR A 103 -12.34 -22.40 16.12
N SER A 104 -11.98 -22.20 17.38
CA SER A 104 -11.50 -23.27 18.26
C SER A 104 -12.46 -24.45 18.18
N VAL A 105 -11.99 -25.60 17.69
CA VAL A 105 -12.63 -26.89 17.92
C VAL A 105 -11.58 -27.80 18.54
N ASN A 106 -11.44 -27.67 19.86
CA ASN A 106 -10.91 -28.77 20.67
C ASN A 106 -12.01 -29.81 20.80
N ASN A 107 -11.93 -30.89 20.04
CA ASN A 107 -12.66 -32.12 20.34
C ASN A 107 -11.68 -33.27 20.52
N THR A 108 -11.31 -33.48 21.78
CA THR A 108 -10.74 -34.73 22.27
C THR A 108 -11.86 -35.76 22.38
N SER A 109 -11.79 -36.86 21.63
CA SER A 109 -12.52 -38.10 21.95
C SER A 109 -11.83 -39.29 21.28
N ILE A 110 -11.26 -40.14 22.14
CA ILE A 110 -10.75 -41.47 21.84
C ILE A 110 -11.94 -42.42 21.66
N SER A 111 -11.93 -43.26 20.62
CA SER A 111 -12.38 -44.66 20.70
C SER A 111 -12.03 -45.50 19.47
N THR A 112 -11.58 -46.71 19.78
CA THR A 112 -11.11 -47.84 18.99
C THR A 112 -12.18 -48.50 18.10
N SER A 113 -11.78 -49.09 16.95
CA SER A 113 -11.86 -50.55 16.64
C SER A 113 -12.02 -50.89 15.14
N ALA A 114 -11.14 -51.81 14.69
CA ALA A 114 -11.32 -52.90 13.72
C ALA A 114 -11.60 -52.68 12.21
N CYS A 115 -10.74 -53.32 11.41
CA CYS A 115 -10.88 -53.88 10.06
C CYS A 115 -12.18 -54.72 9.88
N VAL A 116 -12.74 -55.02 8.69
CA VAL A 116 -12.16 -55.59 7.45
C VAL A 116 -13.15 -55.48 6.26
N ASN A 117 -12.59 -55.57 5.03
CA ASN A 117 -13.09 -56.18 3.77
C ASN A 117 -13.63 -55.35 2.59
N GLU A 118 -13.09 -55.76 1.44
CA GLU A 118 -13.13 -55.30 0.05
C GLU A 118 -14.52 -55.31 -0.60
N THR A 119 -14.72 -54.51 -1.65
CA THR A 119 -15.06 -54.95 -3.03
C THR A 119 -15.04 -53.74 -4.00
N ALA A 120 -14.50 -53.97 -5.20
CA ALA A 120 -14.24 -53.02 -6.29
C ALA A 120 -15.50 -52.40 -6.96
N CYS A 121 -15.35 -51.19 -7.54
CA CYS A 121 -15.41 -50.96 -9.00
C CYS A 121 -15.28 -49.46 -9.33
N GLU A 122 -14.47 -49.18 -10.34
CA GLU A 122 -14.19 -47.88 -10.94
C GLU A 122 -15.45 -47.22 -11.52
N LYS A 123 -15.52 -45.90 -11.43
CA LYS A 123 -16.14 -45.06 -12.46
C LYS A 123 -15.58 -43.64 -12.41
N ASP A 124 -14.95 -43.29 -13.52
CA ASP A 124 -14.52 -41.95 -13.87
C ASP A 124 -15.67 -40.94 -13.75
N ALA A 125 -15.42 -39.87 -13.00
CA ALA A 125 -16.10 -38.61 -13.17
C ALA A 125 -15.06 -37.52 -12.95
N ASP A 126 -14.49 -37.09 -14.06
CA ASP A 126 -13.66 -35.91 -14.23
C ASP A 126 -14.44 -34.68 -13.75
N ALA A 127 -14.23 -34.31 -12.49
CA ALA A 127 -14.65 -33.04 -11.93
C ALA A 127 -13.39 -32.20 -11.76
N SER A 128 -13.01 -31.51 -12.83
CA SER A 128 -12.19 -30.30 -12.77
C SER A 128 -12.96 -29.25 -11.97
N GLN A 129 -12.95 -29.37 -10.64
CA GLN A 129 -13.27 -28.26 -9.76
C GLN A 129 -12.13 -27.26 -9.90
N SER A 130 -12.27 -26.33 -10.86
CA SER A 130 -11.67 -25.02 -10.75
C SER A 130 -12.21 -24.42 -9.46
N THR A 131 -11.42 -24.52 -8.41
CA THR A 131 -11.55 -23.65 -7.26
C THR A 131 -11.14 -22.27 -7.76
N ASP A 132 -12.09 -21.58 -8.41
CA ASP A 132 -12.03 -20.15 -8.63
C ASP A 132 -12.05 -19.52 -7.24
N THR A 133 -10.87 -19.50 -6.63
CA THR A 133 -10.57 -18.63 -5.50
C THR A 133 -10.92 -17.25 -6.02
N PRO A 134 -11.87 -16.51 -5.42
CA PRO A 134 -12.24 -15.20 -5.91
C PRO A 134 -10.96 -14.41 -6.09
N SER A 135 -10.68 -14.01 -7.34
CA SER A 135 -9.43 -13.32 -7.66
C SER A 135 -9.37 -12.09 -6.77
N ALA A 136 -8.44 -12.12 -5.81
CA ALA A 136 -8.36 -11.06 -4.83
C ALA A 136 -8.19 -9.73 -5.57
N SER A 137 -9.01 -8.73 -5.21
CA SER A 137 -9.10 -7.48 -5.96
C SER A 137 -7.83 -6.65 -5.75
N LEU A 138 -6.82 -6.92 -6.57
CA LEU A 138 -5.50 -6.31 -6.48
C LEU A 138 -5.59 -4.79 -6.66
N TRP A 139 -4.98 -4.05 -5.73
CA TRP A 139 -5.12 -2.60 -5.73
C TRP A 139 -4.28 -1.90 -6.80
N SER A 140 -4.72 -0.69 -7.12
CA SER A 140 -3.86 0.34 -7.71
C SER A 140 -3.78 1.54 -6.78
N LEU A 141 -2.61 2.16 -6.73
CA LEU A 141 -2.30 3.25 -5.81
C LEU A 141 -1.67 4.43 -6.55
N GLN A 142 -1.86 5.62 -5.99
CA GLN A 142 -1.03 6.80 -6.23
C GLN A 142 -0.46 7.26 -4.89
N TRP A 143 0.81 7.69 -4.86
CA TRP A 143 1.45 8.08 -3.60
C TRP A 143 2.52 9.16 -3.78
N CYS A 144 2.84 9.80 -2.67
CA CYS A 144 4.10 10.49 -2.50
C CYS A 144 4.70 10.25 -1.10
N HIS A 145 6.02 10.12 -1.06
CA HIS A 145 6.83 10.32 0.14
C HIS A 145 7.41 11.74 0.12
N PHE A 146 7.24 12.46 1.22
CA PHE A 146 7.78 13.81 1.37
C PHE A 146 8.20 14.09 2.80
N TYR A 147 9.01 15.13 3.00
CA TYR A 147 9.49 15.51 4.32
C TYR A 147 9.73 17.01 4.44
N ALA A 148 9.76 17.49 5.69
CA ALA A 148 10.36 18.75 6.10
C ALA A 148 10.74 18.65 7.58
N PRO A 149 11.70 19.46 8.08
CA PRO A 149 11.99 19.52 9.52
C PRO A 149 10.77 19.84 10.39
N SER A 150 9.80 20.60 9.87
CA SER A 150 8.56 20.97 10.56
C SER A 150 7.44 19.92 10.45
N LEU A 151 7.51 18.99 9.50
CA LEU A 151 6.44 18.03 9.21
C LEU A 151 6.06 17.14 10.40
N PRO A 152 6.98 16.72 11.29
CA PRO A 152 6.62 16.06 12.54
C PRO A 152 5.64 16.85 13.41
N ALA A 153 5.87 18.15 13.60
CA ALA A 153 5.00 19.00 14.40
C ALA A 153 3.65 19.24 13.69
N ILE A 154 3.66 19.36 12.37
CA ILE A 154 2.46 19.45 11.54
C ILE A 154 1.63 18.17 11.68
N TYR A 155 2.25 16.99 11.66
CA TYR A 155 1.55 15.72 11.82
C TYR A 155 0.93 15.54 13.21
N GLU A 156 1.61 15.99 14.27
CA GLU A 156 1.00 16.05 15.60
C GLU A 156 -0.23 16.96 15.58
N LYS A 157 -0.14 18.12 14.90
CA LYS A 157 -1.28 19.02 14.76
C LYS A 157 -2.45 18.40 13.97
N TYR A 158 -2.16 17.63 12.93
CA TYR A 158 -3.16 16.87 12.18
C TYR A 158 -3.93 15.91 13.10
N LYS A 159 -3.20 15.13 13.91
CA LYS A 159 -3.84 14.22 14.88
C LYS A 159 -4.64 14.95 15.96
N GLU A 160 -4.15 16.09 16.48
CA GLU A 160 -4.88 16.91 17.44
C GLU A 160 -6.25 17.38 16.91
N ARG A 161 -6.37 17.59 15.60
CA ARG A 161 -7.63 17.96 14.93
C ARG A 161 -8.54 16.77 14.65
N GLY A 162 -8.16 15.56 15.05
CA GLY A 162 -8.89 14.32 14.79
C GLY A 162 -8.40 13.55 13.56
N GLY A 163 -7.30 13.97 12.94
CA GLY A 163 -6.67 13.27 11.84
C GLY A 163 -6.27 11.84 12.20
N ARG A 164 -6.41 10.91 11.26
CA ARG A 164 -6.18 9.47 11.45
C ARG A 164 -5.22 8.93 10.39
N PRO A 165 -4.47 7.85 10.68
CA PRO A 165 -3.61 7.21 9.68
C PRO A 165 -4.32 6.85 8.38
N VAL A 166 -5.59 6.46 8.48
CA VAL A 166 -6.51 6.17 7.37
C VAL A 166 -7.71 7.08 7.48
N PHE A 167 -8.11 7.69 6.37
CA PHE A 167 -9.26 8.58 6.27
C PHE A 167 -9.98 8.40 4.93
N HIS A 168 -11.25 8.81 4.90
CA HIS A 168 -12.16 8.53 3.80
C HIS A 168 -12.75 9.86 3.30
N PRO A 169 -12.06 10.56 2.39
CA PRO A 169 -12.59 11.80 1.85
C PRO A 169 -13.85 11.51 1.02
N THR A 170 -14.77 12.48 0.96
CA THR A 170 -15.96 12.36 0.10
C THR A 170 -15.60 12.36 -1.39
N ASP A 171 -14.49 13.01 -1.73
CA ASP A 171 -13.94 13.08 -3.08
C ASP A 171 -12.41 12.95 -3.04
N ILE A 172 -11.89 12.00 -3.84
CA ILE A 172 -10.45 11.76 -3.97
C ILE A 172 -9.82 12.53 -5.14
N GLU A 173 -10.62 13.15 -6.02
CA GLU A 173 -10.13 13.89 -7.19
C GLU A 173 -9.10 14.98 -6.81
N PRO A 174 -9.27 15.76 -5.73
CA PRO A 174 -8.26 16.75 -5.33
C PRO A 174 -6.91 16.11 -4.97
N PHE A 175 -6.92 14.95 -4.31
CA PHE A 175 -5.69 14.24 -3.94
C PHE A 175 -5.01 13.62 -5.15
N THR A 176 -5.77 12.93 -6.01
CA THR A 176 -5.21 12.26 -7.19
C THR A 176 -4.69 13.26 -8.23
N THR A 177 -5.40 14.35 -8.46
CA THR A 177 -4.96 15.47 -9.31
C THR A 177 -3.67 16.07 -8.76
N LEU A 178 -3.59 16.34 -7.46
CA LEU A 178 -2.41 16.92 -6.85
C LEU A 178 -1.19 16.00 -6.92
N LEU A 179 -1.38 14.69 -6.72
CA LEU A 179 -0.30 13.70 -6.86
C LEU A 179 0.18 13.59 -8.31
N ALA A 180 -0.71 13.70 -9.29
CA ALA A 180 -0.35 13.77 -10.71
C ALA A 180 0.44 15.04 -11.03
N ASP A 181 0.00 16.21 -10.56
CA ASP A 181 0.72 17.48 -10.72
C ASP A 181 2.15 17.42 -10.14
N ILE A 182 2.29 16.80 -8.95
CA ILE A 182 3.60 16.61 -8.30
C ILE A 182 4.48 15.69 -9.15
N TYR A 183 3.91 14.60 -9.69
CA TYR A 183 4.62 13.69 -10.59
C TYR A 183 5.12 14.42 -11.84
N ASP A 184 4.24 15.17 -12.51
CA ASP A 184 4.57 15.91 -13.73
C ASP A 184 5.66 16.96 -13.47
N LEU A 185 5.54 17.72 -12.38
CA LEU A 185 6.59 18.66 -11.96
C LEU A 185 7.91 17.96 -11.68
N ALA A 186 7.91 16.83 -10.97
CA ALA A 186 9.11 16.07 -10.66
C ALA A 186 9.79 15.52 -11.94
N SER A 187 9.00 15.12 -12.93
CA SER A 187 9.48 14.62 -14.23
C SER A 187 9.97 15.72 -15.18
N SER A 188 9.57 16.96 -14.94
CA SER A 188 9.86 18.08 -15.83
C SER A 188 11.31 18.55 -15.78
N SER A 189 11.69 19.37 -16.76
CA SER A 189 12.97 20.09 -16.82
C SER A 189 12.92 21.48 -16.18
N ASP A 190 11.91 21.78 -15.37
CA ASP A 190 11.74 23.09 -14.73
C ASP A 190 12.92 23.39 -13.76
N TYR A 191 13.41 24.62 -13.77
CA TYR A 191 14.56 25.04 -12.98
C TYR A 191 14.20 25.44 -11.54
N ILE A 192 12.92 25.67 -11.25
CA ILE A 192 12.39 25.95 -9.91
C ILE A 192 11.52 24.82 -9.35
N ARG A 193 11.72 23.57 -9.80
CA ARG A 193 10.95 22.39 -9.36
C ARG A 193 10.78 22.30 -7.85
N ASP A 194 11.85 22.49 -7.09
CA ASP A 194 11.78 22.43 -5.62
C ASP A 194 10.76 23.41 -5.01
N MET A 195 10.68 24.63 -5.55
CA MET A 195 9.73 25.64 -5.06
C MET A 195 8.29 25.29 -5.43
N ARG A 196 8.06 24.81 -6.66
CA ARG A 196 6.72 24.41 -7.12
C ARG A 196 6.22 23.14 -6.44
N ILE A 197 7.11 22.16 -6.23
CA ILE A 197 6.82 20.96 -5.45
C ILE A 197 6.49 21.35 -4.01
N ASN A 198 7.25 22.25 -3.38
CA ASN A 198 6.93 22.75 -2.04
C ASN A 198 5.54 23.39 -1.97
N GLU A 199 5.16 24.21 -2.96
CA GLU A 199 3.82 24.79 -3.06
C GLU A 199 2.74 23.68 -3.11
N LYS A 200 2.90 22.71 -4.01
CA LYS A 200 1.96 21.58 -4.15
C LYS A 200 1.87 20.71 -2.90
N LEU A 201 3.00 20.44 -2.23
CA LEU A 201 2.99 19.74 -0.94
C LEU A 201 2.32 20.57 0.16
N GLY A 202 2.40 21.90 0.12
CA GLY A 202 1.63 22.79 0.98
C GLY A 202 0.12 22.68 0.75
N THR A 203 -0.30 22.61 -0.51
CA THR A 203 -1.70 22.32 -0.87
C THR A 203 -2.13 20.95 -0.32
N LEU A 204 -1.28 19.92 -0.42
CA LEU A 204 -1.58 18.59 0.10
C LEU A 204 -1.82 18.63 1.62
N LEU A 205 -0.98 19.34 2.35
CA LEU A 205 -1.16 19.52 3.80
C LEU A 205 -2.42 20.30 4.15
N THR A 206 -2.86 21.22 3.29
CA THR A 206 -4.13 21.93 3.48
C THR A 206 -5.30 20.96 3.36
N LEU A 207 -5.33 20.15 2.29
CA LEU A 207 -6.36 19.12 2.08
C LEU A 207 -6.38 18.09 3.22
N LEU A 208 -5.23 17.75 3.78
CA LEU A 208 -5.14 16.84 4.93
C LEU A 208 -5.67 17.46 6.23
N MET A 209 -5.81 18.78 6.33
CA MET A 209 -6.20 19.48 7.57
C MET A 209 -7.66 19.93 7.61
N GLU A 210 -8.38 19.77 6.50
CA GLU A 210 -9.82 20.04 6.36
C GLU A 210 -10.67 18.91 6.92
#